data_AF-A0AA42NUP1-F1
#
_entry.id   AF-A0AA42NUP1-F1
#
_cell.length_a   1.000
_cell.length_b   1.000
_cell.length_c   1.000
_cell.angle_alpha   90.00
_cell.angle_beta   90.00
_cell.angle_gamma   90.00
#
_symmetry.space_group_name_H-M   'P 1'
#
loop_
_entity.id
_entity.type
_entity.pdbx_description
1 polymer ?
#
loop_
_entity_poly.entity_id
_entity_poly.type
_entity_poly.pdbx_seq_one_letter_code
_entity_poly.pdbx_strand_id
1 'polypeptide(L)'
;MKRRVNVIGVGMTKFAKPGSSPEYYEMAREAGQLALKDAGISYNEIEQAFAGYVYGDSTCGQRAVYELGLTGIPVVNVNNNCSTGSSALFLARQAIEGGLAECVIAIGFEKMEKGALGAKFNDRETPMGQHAQVMLDVQGFNSAPPAAQMFGGAGREYRWLHGTKKETFGKIAEKARKHASNNPYALFGQVLSLEQIMASDEVFDPLTRFQCCPPTCGAGAVILCSDEFARKHGISNPVYIAAQAMTTDYASSFDEKSMIKMVGYDMTKKAAQQVYEMAGIGAEDVDVIELHDCFTANELLTYEGLGLCAEGTAEQFIWDGDNTYGGKYVTNPSGGLLSKGHPLGATGLAQCTELVWQLRGTAEKRQVENARIALQHNLGLGGACVVTMYRRD
;
A
#
# COMPACT_ATOMS: atom_id res chain seq x y z
N MET A 1 -25.18 -1.64 -16.97
CA MET A 1 -24.23 -2.40 -16.15
C MET A 1 -22.97 -1.57 -15.99
N LYS A 2 -22.35 -1.55 -14.81
CA LYS A 2 -21.03 -0.95 -14.64
C LYS A 2 -20.01 -1.75 -15.46
N ARG A 3 -19.14 -1.06 -16.21
CA ARG A 3 -18.15 -1.69 -17.07
C ARG A 3 -17.05 -2.33 -16.19
N ARG A 4 -16.81 -3.64 -16.36
CA ARG A 4 -15.81 -4.38 -15.59
C ARG A 4 -14.41 -3.86 -15.94
N VAL A 5 -13.59 -3.66 -14.92
CA VAL A 5 -12.21 -3.16 -15.05
C VAL A 5 -11.25 -4.28 -14.71
N ASN A 6 -10.35 -4.57 -15.64
CA ASN A 6 -9.38 -5.65 -15.58
C ASN A 6 -7.98 -5.10 -15.46
N VAL A 7 -7.20 -5.63 -14.51
CA VAL A 7 -5.75 -5.52 -14.51
C VAL A 7 -5.19 -6.57 -15.44
N ILE A 8 -4.52 -6.11 -16.50
CA ILE A 8 -3.97 -6.98 -17.55
C ILE A 8 -2.45 -7.01 -17.54
N GLY A 9 -1.79 -6.00 -17.00
CA GLY A 9 -0.33 -5.95 -16.88
C GLY A 9 0.11 -5.32 -15.58
N VAL A 10 1.15 -5.87 -14.94
CA VAL A 10 1.75 -5.31 -13.74
C VAL A 10 3.28 -5.32 -13.82
N GLY A 11 3.92 -4.33 -13.21
CA GLY A 11 5.38 -4.21 -13.17
C GLY A 11 5.82 -3.41 -11.96
N MET A 12 6.97 -3.78 -11.38
CA MET A 12 7.63 -2.97 -10.35
C MET A 12 9.15 -3.13 -10.46
N THR A 13 9.88 -2.10 -10.07
CA THR A 13 11.34 -2.19 -9.91
C THR A 13 11.66 -2.93 -8.61
N LYS A 14 12.89 -3.43 -8.49
CA LYS A 14 13.41 -3.75 -7.15
C LYS A 14 13.51 -2.47 -6.33
N PHE A 15 13.01 -2.50 -5.11
CA PHE A 15 13.08 -1.36 -4.21
C PHE A 15 14.51 -1.22 -3.66
N ALA A 16 14.98 0.02 -3.58
CA ALA A 16 16.36 0.34 -3.26
C ALA A 16 16.46 1.40 -2.16
N LYS A 17 17.60 1.41 -1.45
CA LYS A 17 17.89 2.49 -0.49
C LYS A 17 18.11 3.80 -1.24
N PRO A 18 17.72 4.95 -0.67
CA PRO A 18 18.13 6.26 -1.14
C PRO A 18 19.64 6.37 -1.38
N GLY A 19 20.02 6.84 -2.55
CA GLY A 19 21.42 6.91 -3.02
C GLY A 19 21.97 5.63 -3.63
N SER A 20 21.15 4.58 -3.77
CA SER A 20 21.49 3.34 -4.49
C SER A 20 20.46 2.99 -5.57
N SER A 21 19.63 3.97 -5.95
CA SER A 21 18.61 3.84 -6.99
C SER A 21 18.97 4.69 -8.21
N PRO A 22 18.46 4.32 -9.40
CA PRO A 22 18.42 5.22 -10.57
C PRO A 22 17.59 6.48 -10.32
N GLU A 23 17.52 7.37 -11.32
CA GLU A 23 16.61 8.51 -11.31
C GLU A 23 15.14 8.08 -11.40
N TYR A 24 14.22 8.94 -10.94
CA TYR A 24 12.80 8.62 -10.84
C TYR A 24 12.18 8.21 -12.20
N TYR A 25 12.56 8.90 -13.28
CA TYR A 25 12.04 8.62 -14.62
C TYR A 25 12.60 7.30 -15.19
N GLU A 26 13.81 6.89 -14.79
CA GLU A 26 14.40 5.62 -15.19
C GLU A 26 13.70 4.45 -14.49
N MET A 27 13.44 4.58 -13.18
CA MET A 27 12.66 3.59 -12.42
C MET A 27 11.23 3.49 -12.98
N ALA A 28 10.59 4.62 -13.27
CA ALA A 28 9.26 4.65 -13.87
C ALA A 28 9.24 3.98 -15.26
N ARG A 29 10.23 4.27 -16.11
CA ARG A 29 10.39 3.60 -17.41
C ARG A 29 10.47 2.08 -17.26
N GLU A 30 11.32 1.58 -16.35
CA GLU A 30 11.48 0.15 -16.10
C GLU A 30 10.16 -0.49 -15.67
N ALA A 31 9.48 0.08 -14.65
CA ALA A 31 8.21 -0.44 -14.17
C ALA A 31 7.12 -0.43 -15.27
N GLY A 32 7.03 0.65 -16.03
CA GLY A 32 6.08 0.79 -17.14
C GLY A 32 6.34 -0.22 -18.27
N GLN A 33 7.60 -0.42 -18.65
CA GLN A 33 7.98 -1.43 -19.64
C GLN A 33 7.66 -2.86 -19.18
N LEU A 34 7.89 -3.17 -17.89
CA LEU A 34 7.51 -4.45 -17.31
C LEU A 34 5.99 -4.66 -17.36
N ALA A 35 5.20 -3.65 -17.01
CA ALA A 35 3.74 -3.73 -17.03
C ALA A 35 3.17 -3.86 -18.45
N LEU A 36 3.69 -3.12 -19.42
CA LEU A 36 3.31 -3.24 -20.84
C LEU A 36 3.68 -4.63 -21.40
N LYS A 37 4.86 -5.14 -21.05
CA LYS A 37 5.30 -6.48 -21.43
C LYS A 37 4.42 -7.57 -20.83
N ASP A 38 4.05 -7.45 -19.56
CA ASP A 38 3.13 -8.38 -18.88
C ASP A 38 1.72 -8.34 -19.50
N ALA A 39 1.25 -7.15 -19.89
CA ALA A 39 -0.01 -6.99 -20.62
C ALA A 39 0.03 -7.51 -22.06
N GLY A 40 1.22 -7.65 -22.67
CA GLY A 40 1.37 -8.03 -24.06
C GLY A 40 0.90 -6.96 -25.07
N ILE A 41 0.94 -5.68 -24.69
CA ILE A 41 0.49 -4.56 -25.54
C ILE A 41 1.60 -3.52 -25.75
N SER A 42 1.44 -2.71 -26.80
CA SER A 42 2.26 -1.52 -27.04
C SER A 42 1.76 -0.33 -26.22
N TYR A 43 2.66 0.59 -25.88
CA TYR A 43 2.29 1.87 -25.27
C TYR A 43 1.33 2.70 -26.14
N ASN A 44 1.33 2.49 -27.47
CA ASN A 44 0.39 3.15 -28.39
C ASN A 44 -1.09 2.79 -28.16
N GLU A 45 -1.37 1.71 -27.42
CA GLU A 45 -2.73 1.31 -27.06
C GLU A 45 -3.23 2.00 -25.76
N ILE A 46 -2.35 2.70 -25.05
CA ILE A 46 -2.73 3.43 -23.83
C ILE A 46 -3.41 4.73 -24.22
N GLU A 47 -4.57 5.00 -23.63
CA GLU A 47 -5.37 6.19 -23.94
C GLU A 47 -5.22 7.29 -22.89
N GLN A 48 -4.88 6.94 -21.63
CA GLN A 48 -4.64 7.89 -20.54
C GLN A 48 -3.62 7.35 -19.53
N ALA A 49 -2.91 8.25 -18.85
CA ALA A 49 -1.96 7.92 -17.79
C ALA A 49 -2.25 8.67 -16.47
N PHE A 50 -2.21 7.95 -15.37
CA PHE A 50 -2.33 8.48 -14.01
C PHE A 50 -0.99 8.27 -13.28
N ALA A 51 -0.26 9.36 -13.04
CA ALA A 51 1.08 9.35 -12.48
C ALA A 51 1.08 9.76 -11.00
N GLY A 52 1.46 8.86 -10.11
CA GLY A 52 1.50 9.07 -8.66
C GLY A 52 2.92 9.28 -8.12
N TYR A 53 3.20 10.44 -7.54
CA TYR A 53 4.44 10.73 -6.81
C TYR A 53 4.20 11.81 -5.74
N VAL A 54 4.97 11.78 -4.65
CA VAL A 54 4.88 12.80 -3.59
C VAL A 54 5.99 13.84 -3.74
N TYR A 55 7.22 13.40 -3.97
CA TYR A 55 8.37 14.30 -4.09
C TYR A 55 8.82 14.43 -5.54
N GLY A 56 8.62 15.62 -6.08
CA GLY A 56 9.01 15.99 -7.43
C GLY A 56 8.29 17.28 -7.81
N ASP A 57 8.85 18.02 -8.76
CA ASP A 57 8.17 19.19 -9.28
C ASP A 57 6.88 18.77 -10.02
N SER A 58 6.00 19.74 -10.21
CA SER A 58 4.84 19.54 -11.08
C SER A 58 5.34 19.02 -12.45
N THR A 59 4.61 18.05 -12.99
CA THR A 59 4.87 17.37 -14.27
C THR A 59 5.99 16.31 -14.32
N CYS A 60 6.50 15.86 -13.17
CA CYS A 60 7.37 14.66 -13.13
C CYS A 60 6.67 13.42 -13.74
N GLY A 61 5.34 13.32 -13.67
CA GLY A 61 4.59 12.23 -14.30
C GLY A 61 4.68 12.25 -15.82
N GLN A 62 4.60 13.42 -16.47
CA GLN A 62 4.86 13.55 -17.92
C GLN A 62 6.28 13.09 -18.23
N ARG A 63 7.29 13.57 -17.48
CA ARG A 63 8.68 13.17 -17.69
C ARG A 63 8.85 11.66 -17.62
N ALA A 64 8.20 11.00 -16.66
CA ALA A 64 8.22 9.56 -16.46
C ALA A 64 7.49 8.80 -17.59
N VAL A 65 6.29 9.22 -17.96
CA VAL A 65 5.47 8.58 -19.00
C VAL A 65 6.09 8.74 -20.39
N TYR A 66 6.75 9.86 -20.68
CA TYR A 66 7.40 10.11 -21.97
C TYR A 66 8.55 9.14 -22.26
N GLU A 67 9.10 8.47 -21.25
CA GLU A 67 10.08 7.40 -21.43
C GLU A 67 9.46 6.11 -22.03
N LEU A 68 8.13 5.98 -22.01
CA LEU A 68 7.40 4.86 -22.62
C LEU A 68 6.94 5.20 -24.04
N GLY A 69 6.63 6.48 -24.31
CA GLY A 69 6.33 7.00 -25.63
C GLY A 69 5.70 8.40 -25.62
N LEU A 70 5.72 9.06 -26.77
CA LEU A 70 5.21 10.42 -26.98
C LEU A 70 3.95 10.40 -27.84
N THR A 71 2.85 9.87 -27.31
CA THR A 71 1.58 9.67 -28.04
C THR A 71 0.60 10.84 -27.93
N GLY A 72 0.89 11.82 -27.07
CA GLY A 72 -0.01 12.97 -26.83
C GLY A 72 -1.20 12.66 -25.92
N ILE A 73 -1.24 11.48 -25.29
CA ILE A 73 -2.29 11.10 -24.35
C ILE A 73 -2.29 12.01 -23.11
N PRO A 74 -3.45 12.23 -22.47
CA PRO A 74 -3.50 12.96 -21.20
C PRO A 74 -2.71 12.22 -20.11
N VAL A 75 -1.88 12.98 -19.39
CA VAL A 75 -1.15 12.53 -18.21
C VAL A 75 -1.58 13.38 -17.01
N VAL A 76 -2.16 12.75 -16.01
CA VAL A 76 -2.62 13.41 -14.78
C VAL A 76 -1.68 13.05 -13.63
N ASN A 77 -1.12 14.07 -12.97
CA ASN A 77 -0.24 13.90 -11.82
C ASN A 77 -1.07 13.95 -10.53
N VAL A 78 -0.90 12.98 -9.64
CA VAL A 78 -1.72 12.83 -8.43
C VAL A 78 -0.86 12.53 -7.20
N ASN A 79 -1.29 12.97 -6.03
CA ASN A 79 -0.67 12.65 -4.76
C ASN A 79 -1.72 12.59 -3.64
N ASN A 80 -1.50 11.68 -2.68
CA ASN A 80 -2.24 11.50 -1.44
C ASN A 80 -1.32 10.85 -0.38
N ASN A 81 -0.13 11.44 -0.19
CA ASN A 81 0.94 10.91 0.66
C ASN A 81 1.20 9.40 0.38
N CYS A 82 1.21 8.55 1.40
CA CYS A 82 1.55 7.14 1.29
C CYS A 82 0.53 6.31 0.48
N SER A 83 -0.67 6.86 0.19
CA SER A 83 -1.71 6.23 -0.64
C SER A 83 -1.69 6.67 -2.11
N THR A 84 -0.67 7.43 -2.51
CA THR A 84 -0.55 8.01 -3.86
C THR A 84 -0.66 6.98 -4.98
N GLY A 85 0.03 5.83 -4.87
CA GLY A 85 -0.03 4.78 -5.89
C GLY A 85 -1.45 4.20 -6.05
N SER A 86 -2.16 3.98 -4.93
CA SER A 86 -3.55 3.51 -4.97
C SER A 86 -4.53 4.59 -5.42
N SER A 87 -4.19 5.87 -5.22
CA SER A 87 -4.98 6.99 -5.76
C SER A 87 -4.88 7.08 -7.28
N ALA A 88 -3.68 6.84 -7.85
CA ALA A 88 -3.50 6.71 -9.28
C ALA A 88 -4.30 5.51 -9.84
N LEU A 89 -4.24 4.36 -9.16
CA LEU A 89 -5.04 3.18 -9.51
C LEU A 89 -6.54 3.45 -9.45
N PHE A 90 -6.99 4.17 -8.42
CA PHE A 90 -8.40 4.51 -8.21
C PHE A 90 -8.97 5.36 -9.35
N LEU A 91 -8.24 6.38 -9.77
CA LEU A 91 -8.63 7.24 -10.89
C LEU A 91 -8.54 6.50 -12.23
N ALA A 92 -7.52 5.67 -12.42
CA ALA A 92 -7.40 4.83 -13.61
C ALA A 92 -8.58 3.87 -13.77
N ARG A 93 -9.01 3.25 -12.67
CA ARG A 93 -10.20 2.40 -12.64
C ARG A 93 -11.49 3.20 -12.91
N GLN A 94 -11.63 4.41 -12.35
CA GLN A 94 -12.77 5.29 -12.64
C GLN A 94 -12.85 5.69 -14.12
N ALA A 95 -11.73 5.98 -14.77
CA ALA A 95 -11.70 6.33 -16.18
C ALA A 95 -12.28 5.23 -17.08
N ILE A 96 -11.98 3.96 -16.79
CA ILE A 96 -12.52 2.81 -17.54
C ILE A 96 -13.98 2.55 -17.16
N GLU A 97 -14.31 2.49 -15.86
CA GLU A 97 -15.70 2.23 -15.43
C GLU A 97 -16.67 3.31 -15.94
N GLY A 98 -16.19 4.55 -16.01
CA GLY A 98 -16.94 5.71 -16.51
C GLY A 98 -16.99 5.83 -18.04
N GLY A 99 -16.34 4.93 -18.80
CA GLY A 99 -16.37 4.98 -20.26
C GLY A 99 -15.46 6.01 -20.91
N LEU A 100 -14.53 6.62 -20.16
CA LEU A 100 -13.63 7.66 -20.66
C LEU A 100 -12.41 7.09 -21.42
N ALA A 101 -12.07 5.83 -21.17
CA ALA A 101 -10.97 5.13 -21.83
C ALA A 101 -11.20 3.61 -21.89
N GLU A 102 -10.57 2.93 -22.86
CA GLU A 102 -10.53 1.47 -23.01
C GLU A 102 -9.31 0.81 -22.36
N CYS A 103 -8.16 1.50 -22.36
CA CYS A 103 -6.93 1.02 -21.77
C CYS A 103 -6.12 2.19 -21.19
N VAL A 104 -5.69 2.07 -19.93
CA VAL A 104 -4.97 3.14 -19.21
C VAL A 104 -3.80 2.57 -18.44
N ILE A 105 -2.84 3.43 -18.11
CA ILE A 105 -1.72 3.11 -17.21
C ILE A 105 -1.83 3.91 -15.91
N ALA A 106 -1.75 3.22 -14.78
CA ALA A 106 -1.40 3.84 -13.50
C ALA A 106 0.09 3.61 -13.27
N ILE A 107 0.86 4.67 -13.06
CA ILE A 107 2.31 4.61 -12.83
C ILE A 107 2.65 5.39 -11.57
N GLY A 108 3.50 4.85 -10.72
CA GLY A 108 3.82 5.44 -9.44
C GLY A 108 5.28 5.25 -9.12
N PHE A 109 5.92 6.30 -8.60
CA PHE A 109 7.36 6.29 -8.35
C PHE A 109 7.71 7.21 -7.19
N GLU A 110 8.83 6.93 -6.53
CA GLU A 110 9.39 7.82 -5.52
C GLU A 110 10.92 7.74 -5.54
N LYS A 111 11.56 8.91 -5.47
CA LYS A 111 13.00 9.04 -5.20
C LYS A 111 13.17 9.77 -3.86
N MET A 112 13.29 9.01 -2.79
CA MET A 112 13.40 9.53 -1.43
C MET A 112 14.83 9.93 -1.07
N GLU A 113 14.96 10.73 -0.02
CA GLU A 113 16.24 11.04 0.64
C GLU A 113 16.55 10.04 1.75
N LYS A 114 17.82 10.01 2.19
CA LYS A 114 18.22 9.22 3.37
C LYS A 114 17.65 9.85 4.64
N GLY A 115 17.17 9.01 5.56
CA GLY A 115 16.70 9.44 6.88
C GLY A 115 15.17 9.43 7.00
N ALA A 116 14.68 9.96 8.11
CA ALA A 116 13.26 10.13 8.33
C ALA A 116 12.66 11.17 7.37
N LEU A 117 11.37 11.03 7.06
CA LEU A 117 10.65 12.03 6.29
C LEU A 117 10.66 13.38 7.01
N GLY A 118 10.97 14.44 6.26
CA GLY A 118 10.99 15.82 6.74
C GLY A 118 10.07 16.72 5.91
N ALA A 119 9.74 17.88 6.46
CA ALA A 119 8.99 18.90 5.75
C ALA A 119 9.83 19.52 4.62
N LYS A 120 9.22 19.68 3.44
CA LYS A 120 9.84 20.35 2.29
C LYS A 120 9.40 21.81 2.15
N PHE A 121 8.17 22.12 2.56
CA PHE A 121 7.61 23.47 2.55
C PHE A 121 7.43 23.95 3.98
N ASN A 122 8.24 24.93 4.40
CA ASN A 122 8.26 25.48 5.76
C ASN A 122 7.68 26.91 5.84
N ASP A 123 7.09 27.40 4.74
CA ASP A 123 6.58 28.77 4.58
C ASP A 123 5.03 28.85 4.61
N ARG A 124 4.36 27.74 4.92
CA ARG A 124 2.89 27.59 4.91
C ARG A 124 2.44 26.49 5.87
N GLU A 125 1.14 26.45 6.14
CA GLU A 125 0.54 25.40 6.97
C GLU A 125 0.78 24.02 6.39
N THR A 126 1.13 23.07 7.27
CA THR A 126 1.33 21.67 6.87
C THR A 126 -0.03 20.98 6.77
N PRO A 127 -0.28 20.14 5.73
CA PRO A 127 -1.51 19.35 5.66
C PRO A 127 -1.71 18.41 6.86
N MET A 128 -0.63 18.13 7.59
CA MET A 128 -0.62 17.30 8.79
C MET A 128 -0.91 18.08 10.09
N GLY A 129 -1.26 19.38 10.01
CA GLY A 129 -1.35 20.26 11.18
C GLY A 129 -2.35 19.78 12.23
N GLN A 130 -3.57 19.41 11.80
CA GLN A 130 -4.61 18.90 12.71
C GLN A 130 -4.26 17.52 13.28
N HIS A 131 -3.73 16.61 12.46
CA HIS A 131 -3.22 15.31 12.94
C HIS A 131 -2.11 15.49 13.99
N ALA A 132 -1.20 16.43 13.77
CA ALA A 132 -0.14 16.76 14.72
C ALA A 132 -0.69 17.40 16.00
N GLN A 133 -1.76 18.21 15.92
CA GLN A 133 -2.40 18.79 17.09
C GLN A 133 -3.02 17.72 18.00
N VAL A 134 -3.70 16.72 17.43
CA VAL A 134 -4.22 15.58 18.23
C VAL A 134 -3.08 14.88 18.98
N MET A 135 -1.96 14.63 18.29
CA MET A 135 -0.79 14.03 18.93
C MET A 135 -0.23 14.90 20.05
N LEU A 136 -0.11 16.22 19.84
CA LEU A 136 0.36 17.16 20.85
C LEU A 136 -0.56 17.16 22.09
N ASP A 137 -1.87 17.17 21.89
CA ASP A 137 -2.86 17.22 22.97
C ASP A 137 -2.90 15.91 23.78
N VAL A 138 -2.75 14.76 23.12
CA VAL A 138 -2.88 13.44 23.74
C VAL A 138 -1.58 12.98 24.42
N GLN A 139 -0.44 13.22 23.78
CA GLN A 139 0.84 12.65 24.22
C GLN A 139 2.05 13.59 24.14
N GLY A 140 1.86 14.84 23.70
CA GLY A 140 2.94 15.77 23.44
C GLY A 140 3.81 15.38 22.23
N PHE A 141 4.99 16.01 22.14
CA PHE A 141 5.95 15.78 21.07
C PHE A 141 7.38 15.70 21.62
N ASN A 142 8.15 14.72 21.14
CA ASN A 142 9.55 14.55 21.50
C ASN A 142 10.46 14.51 20.26
N SER A 143 11.73 14.14 20.43
CA SER A 143 12.74 14.13 19.35
C SER A 143 12.64 12.96 18.38
N ALA A 144 11.75 11.97 18.62
CA ALA A 144 11.56 10.86 17.69
C ALA A 144 10.93 11.35 16.37
N PRO A 145 11.09 10.62 15.25
CA PRO A 145 10.46 11.00 13.98
C PRO A 145 8.93 11.14 14.11
N PRO A 146 8.30 12.19 13.56
CA PRO A 146 6.86 12.45 13.73
C PRO A 146 5.96 11.25 13.35
N ALA A 147 6.23 10.58 12.23
CA ALA A 147 5.46 9.41 11.83
C ALA A 147 5.55 8.26 12.86
N ALA A 148 6.72 8.04 13.46
CA ALA A 148 6.88 7.03 14.50
C ALA A 148 6.12 7.41 15.78
N GLN A 149 6.07 8.71 16.12
CA GLN A 149 5.26 9.19 17.26
C GLN A 149 3.75 9.03 17.01
N MET A 150 3.28 9.27 15.77
CA MET A 150 1.87 9.11 15.39
C MET A 150 1.43 7.64 15.49
N PHE A 151 2.09 6.74 14.75
CA PHE A 151 1.70 5.32 14.72
C PHE A 151 2.11 4.57 15.99
N GLY A 152 3.24 4.93 16.62
CA GLY A 152 3.65 4.37 17.91
C GLY A 152 2.70 4.81 19.03
N GLY A 153 2.24 6.07 19.00
CA GLY A 153 1.20 6.59 19.89
C GLY A 153 -0.10 5.80 19.79
N ALA A 154 -0.55 5.50 18.57
CA ALA A 154 -1.71 4.64 18.32
C ALA A 154 -1.50 3.21 18.84
N GLY A 155 -0.31 2.63 18.61
CA GLY A 155 0.04 1.32 19.17
C GLY A 155 0.04 1.31 20.70
N ARG A 156 0.53 2.38 21.34
CA ARG A 156 0.55 2.54 22.79
C ARG A 156 -0.85 2.71 23.38
N GLU A 157 -1.71 3.50 22.73
CA GLU A 157 -3.12 3.60 23.09
C GLU A 157 -3.79 2.22 23.06
N TYR A 158 -3.59 1.45 21.98
CA TYR A 158 -4.15 0.10 21.85
C TYR A 158 -3.67 -0.82 22.98
N ARG A 159 -2.38 -0.77 23.32
CA ARG A 159 -1.83 -1.54 24.45
C ARG A 159 -2.46 -1.19 25.79
N TRP A 160 -2.74 0.08 26.04
CA TRP A 160 -3.37 0.50 27.29
C TRP A 160 -4.84 0.11 27.37
N LEU A 161 -5.55 0.13 26.24
CA LEU A 161 -6.96 -0.28 26.17
C LEU A 161 -7.13 -1.80 26.34
N HIS A 162 -6.23 -2.60 25.75
CA HIS A 162 -6.42 -4.05 25.64
C HIS A 162 -5.40 -4.89 26.41
N GLY A 163 -4.41 -4.27 27.06
CA GLY A 163 -3.36 -4.99 27.79
C GLY A 163 -2.30 -5.64 26.89
N THR A 164 -2.23 -5.26 25.62
CA THR A 164 -1.39 -5.92 24.62
C THR A 164 0.11 -5.83 24.89
N LYS A 165 0.81 -6.95 24.71
CA LYS A 165 2.27 -7.04 24.89
C LYS A 165 3.03 -6.26 23.81
N LYS A 166 4.22 -5.73 24.13
CA LYS A 166 5.07 -5.06 23.12
C LYS A 166 5.55 -6.06 22.07
N GLU A 167 5.82 -7.28 22.49
CA GLU A 167 6.27 -8.42 21.69
C GLU A 167 5.29 -8.75 20.55
N THR A 168 4.00 -8.46 20.74
CA THR A 168 2.96 -8.64 19.72
C THR A 168 3.23 -7.78 18.48
N PHE A 169 3.73 -6.56 18.66
CA PHE A 169 4.15 -5.70 17.55
C PHE A 169 5.43 -6.24 16.90
N GLY A 170 6.37 -6.74 17.70
CA GLY A 170 7.59 -7.40 17.20
C GLY A 170 7.31 -8.66 16.35
N LYS A 171 6.27 -9.44 16.70
CA LYS A 171 5.83 -10.63 15.94
C LYS A 171 5.41 -10.29 14.51
N ILE A 172 4.80 -9.13 14.31
CA ILE A 172 4.45 -8.64 12.96
C ILE A 172 5.73 -8.42 12.13
N ALA A 173 6.76 -7.79 12.70
CA ALA A 173 8.03 -7.60 12.02
C ALA A 173 8.76 -8.95 11.76
N GLU A 174 8.69 -9.91 12.69
CA GLU A 174 9.23 -11.27 12.49
C GLU A 174 8.59 -11.94 11.26
N LYS A 175 7.25 -11.90 11.17
CA LYS A 175 6.50 -12.36 9.99
C LYS A 175 6.96 -11.63 8.72
N ALA A 176 7.03 -10.30 8.74
CA ALA A 176 7.41 -9.51 7.57
C ALA A 176 8.80 -9.92 7.04
N ARG A 177 9.77 -10.14 7.92
CA ARG A 177 11.12 -10.61 7.56
C ARG A 177 11.12 -12.01 6.97
N LYS A 178 10.33 -12.92 7.54
CA LYS A 178 10.15 -14.30 7.02
C LYS A 178 9.49 -14.31 5.63
N HIS A 179 8.50 -13.45 5.40
CA HIS A 179 7.86 -13.34 4.10
C HIS A 179 8.81 -12.72 3.06
N ALA A 180 9.54 -11.66 3.45
CA ALA A 180 10.48 -10.97 2.57
C ALA A 180 11.67 -11.81 2.11
N SER A 181 12.09 -12.83 2.89
CA SER A 181 13.16 -13.73 2.45
C SER A 181 12.80 -14.53 1.19
N ASN A 182 11.51 -14.62 0.84
CA ASN A 182 11.00 -15.22 -0.38
C ASN A 182 10.73 -14.20 -1.51
N ASN A 183 11.00 -12.91 -1.27
CA ASN A 183 10.73 -11.84 -2.23
C ASN A 183 12.04 -11.29 -2.85
N PRO A 184 12.32 -11.51 -4.15
CA PRO A 184 13.51 -10.96 -4.80
C PRO A 184 13.49 -9.42 -4.94
N TYR A 185 12.30 -8.81 -4.86
CA TYR A 185 12.08 -7.36 -4.93
C TYR A 185 12.25 -6.66 -3.57
N ALA A 186 12.32 -7.42 -2.47
CA ALA A 186 12.42 -6.82 -1.15
C ALA A 186 13.79 -6.20 -0.87
N LEU A 187 13.77 -5.06 -0.20
CA LEU A 187 14.97 -4.36 0.24
C LEU A 187 15.71 -5.15 1.34
N PHE A 188 14.97 -5.81 2.22
CA PHE A 188 15.51 -6.61 3.30
C PHE A 188 15.00 -8.05 3.25
N GLY A 189 15.88 -8.99 2.91
CA GLY A 189 15.57 -10.44 2.92
C GLY A 189 16.10 -11.20 4.14
N GLN A 190 16.79 -10.53 5.06
CA GLN A 190 17.33 -11.19 6.26
C GLN A 190 16.20 -11.54 7.22
N VAL A 191 16.08 -12.82 7.56
CA VAL A 191 15.19 -13.30 8.62
C VAL A 191 15.73 -12.86 9.98
N LEU A 192 14.86 -12.33 10.84
CA LEU A 192 15.18 -11.91 12.20
C LEU A 192 14.24 -12.59 13.19
N SER A 193 14.75 -12.99 14.35
CA SER A 193 13.92 -13.47 15.46
C SER A 193 13.24 -12.31 16.18
N LEU A 194 12.14 -12.60 16.89
CA LEU A 194 11.50 -11.64 17.78
C LEU A 194 12.50 -11.00 18.76
N GLU A 195 13.40 -11.78 19.36
CA GLU A 195 14.43 -11.28 20.29
C GLU A 195 15.32 -10.22 19.62
N GLN A 196 15.81 -10.49 18.41
CA GLN A 196 16.63 -9.54 17.65
C GLN A 196 15.85 -8.25 17.31
N ILE A 197 14.55 -8.37 17.04
CA ILE A 197 13.68 -7.22 16.74
C ILE A 197 13.49 -6.37 17.99
N MET A 198 13.21 -6.99 19.13
CA MET A 198 13.00 -6.30 20.40
C MET A 198 14.29 -5.71 20.97
N ALA A 199 15.45 -6.28 20.64
CA ALA A 199 16.76 -5.76 21.04
C ALA A 199 17.29 -4.60 20.17
N SER A 200 16.62 -4.28 19.06
CA SER A 200 17.01 -3.12 18.23
C SER A 200 16.61 -1.79 18.87
N ASP A 201 17.30 -0.71 18.51
CA ASP A 201 17.11 0.63 19.10
C ASP A 201 15.63 1.02 19.19
N GLU A 202 15.20 1.47 20.37
CA GLU A 202 13.87 2.04 20.56
C GLU A 202 13.75 3.33 19.73
N VAL A 203 12.68 3.42 18.94
CA VAL A 203 12.36 4.65 18.19
C VAL A 203 11.30 5.44 18.93
N PHE A 204 10.22 4.77 19.32
CA PHE A 204 9.12 5.34 20.10
C PHE A 204 8.24 4.20 20.61
N ASP A 205 7.94 4.11 21.92
CA ASP A 205 7.12 3.02 22.47
C ASP A 205 5.81 2.78 21.68
N PRO A 206 5.51 1.55 21.21
CA PRO A 206 6.21 0.26 21.43
C PRO A 206 7.20 -0.14 20.30
N LEU A 207 7.53 0.77 19.40
CA LEU A 207 8.28 0.56 18.18
C LEU A 207 9.80 0.61 18.39
N THR A 208 10.46 -0.44 17.92
CA THR A 208 11.91 -0.49 17.72
C THR A 208 12.28 -0.26 16.26
N ARG A 209 13.57 -0.10 15.96
CA ARG A 209 14.06 0.24 14.62
C ARG A 209 13.58 -0.72 13.53
N PHE A 210 13.54 -2.02 13.83
CA PHE A 210 13.10 -3.05 12.88
C PHE A 210 11.58 -3.18 12.73
N GLN A 211 10.82 -2.39 13.49
CA GLN A 211 9.36 -2.28 13.40
C GLN A 211 8.91 -1.03 12.60
N CYS A 212 9.86 -0.32 11.98
CA CYS A 212 9.61 0.89 11.19
C CYS A 212 10.06 0.67 9.74
N CYS A 213 9.23 1.03 8.76
CA CYS A 213 9.62 0.91 7.35
C CYS A 213 10.83 1.81 6.99
N PRO A 214 11.71 1.40 6.07
CA PRO A 214 12.84 2.20 5.62
C PRO A 214 12.42 3.23 4.55
N PRO A 215 13.07 4.42 4.48
CA PRO A 215 12.96 5.27 3.31
C PRO A 215 13.49 4.51 2.10
N THR A 216 12.76 4.55 0.98
CA THR A 216 12.96 3.64 -0.14
C THR A 216 12.67 4.34 -1.46
N CYS A 217 13.48 4.08 -2.48
CA CYS A 217 13.23 4.49 -3.85
C CYS A 217 12.72 3.31 -4.68
N GLY A 218 11.82 3.57 -5.62
CA GLY A 218 11.30 2.55 -6.53
C GLY A 218 10.12 3.04 -7.34
N ALA A 219 9.68 2.20 -8.28
CA ALA A 219 8.51 2.45 -9.10
C ALA A 219 7.64 1.20 -9.27
N GLY A 220 6.35 1.42 -9.53
CA GLY A 220 5.36 0.40 -9.90
C GLY A 220 4.45 0.93 -11.02
N ALA A 221 3.96 0.04 -11.86
CA ALA A 221 3.02 0.37 -12.92
C ALA A 221 1.98 -0.75 -13.12
N VAL A 222 0.76 -0.35 -13.46
CA VAL A 222 -0.38 -1.25 -13.68
C VAL A 222 -1.11 -0.81 -14.94
N ILE A 223 -1.37 -1.76 -15.84
CA ILE A 223 -2.18 -1.57 -17.04
C ILE A 223 -3.59 -2.08 -16.74
N LEU A 224 -4.57 -1.19 -16.88
CA LEU A 224 -5.98 -1.53 -16.74
C LEU A 224 -6.68 -1.42 -18.09
N CYS A 225 -7.65 -2.29 -18.33
CA CYS A 225 -8.51 -2.21 -19.50
C CYS A 225 -9.94 -2.69 -19.20
N SER A 226 -10.85 -2.51 -20.15
CA SER A 226 -12.18 -3.10 -20.11
C SER A 226 -12.25 -4.53 -20.62
N ASP A 227 -13.40 -5.16 -20.39
CA ASP A 227 -13.75 -6.42 -21.04
C ASP A 227 -13.72 -6.33 -22.57
N GLU A 228 -14.18 -5.22 -23.16
CA GLU A 228 -14.16 -5.02 -24.62
C GLU A 228 -12.72 -5.00 -25.15
N PHE A 229 -11.84 -4.23 -24.51
CA PHE A 229 -10.43 -4.16 -24.88
C PHE A 229 -9.73 -5.50 -24.68
N ALA A 230 -9.95 -6.16 -23.52
CA ALA A 230 -9.38 -7.47 -23.22
C ALA A 230 -9.77 -8.51 -24.26
N ARG A 231 -11.05 -8.56 -24.66
CA ARG A 231 -11.56 -9.47 -25.69
C ARG A 231 -10.95 -9.17 -27.06
N LYS A 232 -10.90 -7.90 -27.46
CA LYS A 232 -10.32 -7.46 -28.74
C LYS A 232 -8.84 -7.86 -28.87
N HIS A 233 -8.09 -7.81 -27.76
CA HIS A 233 -6.66 -8.11 -27.72
C HIS A 233 -6.33 -9.56 -27.31
N GLY A 234 -7.34 -10.42 -27.14
CA GLY A 234 -7.12 -11.83 -26.78
C GLY A 234 -6.49 -12.04 -25.40
N ILE A 235 -6.72 -11.12 -24.45
CA ILE A 235 -6.19 -11.22 -23.09
C ILE A 235 -6.93 -12.33 -22.34
N SER A 236 -6.21 -13.36 -21.91
CA SER A 236 -6.78 -14.61 -21.38
C SER A 236 -6.63 -14.81 -19.87
N ASN A 237 -5.85 -13.98 -19.18
CA ASN A 237 -5.63 -14.08 -17.73
C ASN A 237 -5.79 -12.73 -16.99
N PRO A 238 -6.90 -11.99 -17.20
CA PRO A 238 -7.14 -10.76 -16.46
C PRO A 238 -7.44 -11.06 -14.98
N VAL A 239 -7.06 -10.12 -14.11
CA VAL A 239 -7.54 -10.04 -12.73
C VAL A 239 -8.47 -8.84 -12.66
N TYR A 240 -9.72 -9.00 -12.25
CA TYR A 240 -10.65 -7.88 -12.24
C TYR A 240 -10.71 -7.22 -10.86
N ILE A 241 -10.94 -5.90 -10.86
CA ILE A 241 -11.23 -5.13 -9.65
C ILE A 241 -12.70 -5.31 -9.33
N ALA A 242 -13.01 -6.14 -8.34
CA ALA A 242 -14.37 -6.49 -7.93
C ALA A 242 -15.05 -5.32 -7.20
N ALA A 243 -14.30 -4.63 -6.35
CA ALA A 243 -14.76 -3.45 -5.63
C ALA A 243 -13.56 -2.58 -5.23
N GLN A 244 -13.78 -1.28 -5.15
CA GLN A 244 -12.76 -0.35 -4.67
C GLN A 244 -13.42 0.87 -4.03
N ALA A 245 -12.94 1.25 -2.85
CA ALA A 245 -13.40 2.43 -2.13
C ALA A 245 -12.22 3.31 -1.74
N MET A 246 -12.46 4.62 -1.74
CA MET A 246 -11.57 5.61 -1.14
C MET A 246 -12.35 6.40 -0.09
N THR A 247 -11.81 6.49 1.11
CA THR A 247 -12.35 7.33 2.20
C THR A 247 -11.28 8.31 2.68
N THR A 248 -11.70 9.48 3.11
CA THR A 248 -10.85 10.49 3.77
C THR A 248 -11.18 10.56 5.26
N ASP A 249 -10.45 11.39 6.01
CA ASP A 249 -10.69 11.61 7.44
C ASP A 249 -12.16 11.90 7.78
N TYR A 250 -12.60 11.36 8.91
CA TYR A 250 -13.88 11.66 9.55
C TYR A 250 -13.65 12.60 10.75
N ALA A 251 -14.73 13.16 11.31
CA ALA A 251 -14.64 13.95 12.53
C ALA A 251 -13.94 13.20 13.69
N SER A 252 -14.10 11.87 13.75
CA SER A 252 -13.44 11.02 14.75
C SER A 252 -11.92 11.06 14.67
N SER A 253 -11.31 11.40 13.52
CA SER A 253 -9.86 11.60 13.40
C SER A 253 -9.34 12.73 14.30
N PHE A 254 -10.20 13.70 14.66
CA PHE A 254 -9.78 14.93 15.34
C PHE A 254 -10.50 15.17 16.68
N ASP A 255 -11.79 14.85 16.75
CA ASP A 255 -12.63 15.24 17.89
C ASP A 255 -12.54 14.27 19.07
N GLU A 256 -12.24 12.99 18.82
CA GLU A 256 -12.26 11.92 19.83
C GLU A 256 -10.97 11.83 20.67
N LYS A 257 -9.96 12.64 20.35
CA LYS A 257 -8.65 12.63 21.04
C LYS A 257 -8.01 11.23 21.13
N SER A 258 -8.14 10.46 20.05
CA SER A 258 -7.57 9.11 19.91
C SER A 258 -6.49 9.12 18.84
N MET A 259 -5.31 8.61 19.19
CA MET A 259 -4.23 8.36 18.25
C MET A 259 -4.61 7.26 17.25
N ILE A 260 -5.34 6.22 17.68
CA ILE A 260 -5.85 5.15 16.80
C ILE A 260 -6.76 5.71 15.71
N LYS A 261 -7.70 6.60 16.07
CA LYS A 261 -8.61 7.24 15.11
C LYS A 261 -7.86 8.19 14.19
N MET A 262 -6.97 9.03 14.74
CA MET A 262 -6.17 10.00 13.99
C MET A 262 -5.30 9.33 12.91
N VAL A 263 -4.74 8.14 13.19
CA VAL A 263 -3.96 7.42 12.18
C VAL A 263 -4.80 6.66 11.16
N GLY A 264 -6.14 6.84 11.15
CA GLY A 264 -7.01 6.41 10.04
C GLY A 264 -7.79 5.11 10.27
N TYR A 265 -7.93 4.62 11.51
CA TYR A 265 -8.69 3.38 11.79
C TYR A 265 -10.12 3.40 11.22
N ASP A 266 -10.85 4.50 11.42
CA ASP A 266 -12.23 4.61 10.92
C ASP A 266 -12.29 4.75 9.39
N MET A 267 -11.26 5.35 8.77
CA MET A 267 -11.13 5.39 7.31
C MET A 267 -10.98 3.97 6.77
N THR A 268 -10.07 3.18 7.34
CA THR A 268 -9.89 1.76 6.99
C THR A 268 -11.18 0.96 7.16
N LYS A 269 -11.84 1.10 8.32
CA LYS A 269 -13.10 0.40 8.61
C LYS A 269 -14.19 0.74 7.60
N LYS A 270 -14.33 2.02 7.26
CA LYS A 270 -15.36 2.46 6.30
C LYS A 270 -15.05 2.06 4.87
N ALA A 271 -13.79 2.18 4.43
CA ALA A 271 -13.39 1.74 3.09
C ALA A 271 -13.57 0.22 2.93
N ALA A 272 -13.22 -0.58 3.93
CA ALA A 272 -13.42 -2.03 3.92
C ALA A 272 -14.91 -2.39 3.85
N GLN A 273 -15.75 -1.77 4.70
CA GLN A 273 -17.21 -1.96 4.68
C GLN A 273 -17.81 -1.68 3.29
N GLN A 274 -17.44 -0.56 2.67
CA GLN A 274 -17.90 -0.22 1.32
C GLN A 274 -17.46 -1.25 0.28
N VAL A 275 -16.21 -1.74 0.36
CA VAL A 275 -15.68 -2.77 -0.54
C VAL A 275 -16.42 -4.09 -0.40
N TYR A 276 -16.65 -4.55 0.84
CA TYR A 276 -17.41 -5.77 1.12
C TYR A 276 -18.86 -5.66 0.62
N GLU A 277 -19.53 -4.54 0.88
CA GLU A 277 -20.88 -4.27 0.39
C GLU A 277 -20.96 -4.27 -1.14
N MET A 278 -20.02 -3.59 -1.82
CA MET A 278 -19.97 -3.56 -3.29
C MET A 278 -19.66 -4.93 -3.91
N ALA A 279 -18.81 -5.73 -3.27
CA ALA A 279 -18.42 -7.05 -3.75
C ALA A 279 -19.44 -8.15 -3.40
N GLY A 280 -20.30 -7.91 -2.41
CA GLY A 280 -21.28 -8.87 -1.90
C GLY A 280 -20.67 -10.02 -1.10
N ILE A 281 -19.46 -9.83 -0.55
CA ILE A 281 -18.71 -10.83 0.23
C ILE A 281 -18.02 -10.18 1.43
N GLY A 282 -17.59 -10.97 2.41
CA GLY A 282 -16.99 -10.49 3.66
C GLY A 282 -15.47 -10.66 3.73
N ALA A 283 -14.92 -10.35 4.91
CA ALA A 283 -13.50 -10.54 5.20
C ALA A 283 -13.12 -12.03 5.26
N GLU A 284 -14.06 -12.90 5.62
CA GLU A 284 -13.94 -14.36 5.67
C GLU A 284 -13.68 -15.02 4.31
N ASP A 285 -14.00 -14.33 3.22
CA ASP A 285 -13.84 -14.84 1.85
C ASP A 285 -12.47 -14.46 1.24
N VAL A 286 -11.65 -13.66 1.93
CA VAL A 286 -10.38 -13.16 1.40
C VAL A 286 -9.24 -14.16 1.65
N ASP A 287 -8.51 -14.53 0.61
CA ASP A 287 -7.40 -15.50 0.71
C ASP A 287 -6.05 -14.83 1.01
N VAL A 288 -5.80 -13.67 0.41
CA VAL A 288 -4.49 -13.02 0.44
C VAL A 288 -4.62 -11.50 0.51
N ILE A 289 -3.78 -10.88 1.34
CA ILE A 289 -3.90 -9.47 1.68
C ILE A 289 -2.55 -8.76 1.54
N GLU A 290 -2.52 -7.60 0.89
CA GLU A 290 -1.41 -6.64 1.00
C GLU A 290 -1.94 -5.38 1.67
N LEU A 291 -1.46 -5.08 2.87
CA LEU A 291 -1.93 -3.99 3.71
C LEU A 291 -0.80 -3.00 4.03
N HIS A 292 -1.16 -1.85 4.61
CA HIS A 292 -0.26 -0.73 4.83
C HIS A 292 0.54 -0.82 6.14
N ASP A 293 1.55 -1.67 6.20
CA ASP A 293 2.43 -1.88 7.37
C ASP A 293 3.60 -0.89 7.45
N CYS A 294 3.34 0.41 7.36
CA CYS A 294 4.40 1.43 7.52
C CYS A 294 5.12 1.32 8.88
N PHE A 295 4.36 0.92 9.91
CA PHE A 295 4.85 0.50 11.23
C PHE A 295 4.04 -0.73 11.67
N THR A 296 4.62 -1.58 12.51
CA THR A 296 3.92 -2.77 13.04
C THR A 296 2.62 -2.41 13.77
N ALA A 297 2.57 -1.24 14.42
CA ALA A 297 1.35 -0.74 15.04
C ALA A 297 0.21 -0.51 14.03
N ASN A 298 0.52 -0.02 12.82
CA ASN A 298 -0.51 0.19 11.81
C ASN A 298 -1.07 -1.13 11.25
N GLU A 299 -0.20 -2.14 11.06
CA GLU A 299 -0.63 -3.47 10.64
C GLU A 299 -1.56 -4.12 11.69
N LEU A 300 -1.21 -3.99 12.98
CA LEU A 300 -2.06 -4.48 14.08
C LEU A 300 -3.46 -3.87 14.03
N LEU A 301 -3.56 -2.53 13.97
CA LEU A 301 -4.85 -1.82 13.92
C LEU A 301 -5.63 -2.15 12.64
N THR A 302 -4.92 -2.35 11.54
CA THR A 302 -5.52 -2.67 10.25
C THR A 302 -6.20 -4.05 10.25
N TYR A 303 -5.73 -5.03 11.02
CA TYR A 303 -6.41 -6.34 11.10
C TYR A 303 -7.86 -6.20 11.56
N GLU A 304 -8.11 -5.37 12.56
CA GLU A 304 -9.45 -5.10 13.07
C GLU A 304 -10.22 -4.15 12.16
N GLY A 305 -9.54 -3.12 11.63
CA GLY A 305 -10.14 -2.19 10.67
C GLY A 305 -10.66 -2.89 9.41
N LEU A 306 -9.96 -3.92 8.93
CA LEU A 306 -10.40 -4.76 7.81
C LEU A 306 -11.36 -5.88 8.24
N GLY A 307 -11.61 -6.08 9.54
CA GLY A 307 -12.50 -7.13 10.03
C GLY A 307 -11.93 -8.55 9.97
N LEU A 308 -10.59 -8.71 9.89
CA LEU A 308 -9.94 -10.03 9.90
C LEU A 308 -10.04 -10.70 11.27
N CYS A 309 -10.05 -9.90 12.33
CA CYS A 309 -10.29 -10.28 13.71
C CYS A 309 -11.20 -9.25 14.40
N ALA A 310 -11.76 -9.61 15.55
CA ALA A 310 -12.61 -8.71 16.32
C ALA A 310 -11.79 -7.63 17.04
N GLU A 311 -12.43 -6.50 17.35
CA GLU A 311 -11.81 -5.40 18.07
C GLU A 311 -11.25 -5.85 19.43
N GLY A 312 -10.01 -5.47 19.73
CA GLY A 312 -9.27 -5.89 20.93
C GLY A 312 -8.70 -7.31 20.89
N THR A 313 -8.82 -8.03 19.76
CA THR A 313 -8.36 -9.44 19.64
C THR A 313 -7.16 -9.64 18.71
N ALA A 314 -6.60 -8.55 18.17
CA ALA A 314 -5.47 -8.63 17.24
C ALA A 314 -4.24 -9.32 17.84
N GLU A 315 -4.02 -9.21 19.16
CA GLU A 315 -2.94 -9.94 19.82
C GLU A 315 -3.08 -11.46 19.66
N GLN A 316 -4.24 -12.02 20.00
CA GLN A 316 -4.50 -13.45 19.87
C GLN A 316 -4.34 -13.90 18.41
N PHE A 317 -4.91 -13.15 17.47
CA PHE A 317 -4.79 -13.37 16.03
C PHE A 317 -3.33 -13.47 15.56
N ILE A 318 -2.44 -12.62 16.07
CA ILE A 318 -1.01 -12.64 15.74
C ILE A 318 -0.30 -13.85 16.39
N TRP A 319 -0.57 -14.15 17.66
CA TRP A 319 0.10 -15.24 18.38
C TRP A 319 -0.33 -16.62 17.89
N ASP A 320 -1.57 -16.76 17.41
CA ASP A 320 -2.07 -17.98 16.77
C ASP A 320 -1.50 -18.20 15.35
N GLY A 321 -0.85 -17.17 14.79
CA GLY A 321 -0.30 -17.23 13.44
C GLY A 321 -1.35 -17.11 12.34
N ASP A 322 -2.53 -16.55 12.65
CA ASP A 322 -3.63 -16.40 11.70
C ASP A 322 -3.39 -15.33 10.61
N ASN A 323 -2.24 -14.67 10.65
CA ASN A 323 -1.81 -13.66 9.68
C ASN A 323 -0.68 -14.13 8.73
N THR A 324 -0.30 -15.41 8.75
CA THR A 324 0.77 -15.98 7.92
C THR A 324 0.35 -17.29 7.24
N TYR A 325 1.24 -17.88 6.44
CA TYR A 325 1.02 -19.15 5.76
C TYR A 325 0.64 -20.25 6.76
N GLY A 326 -0.46 -20.96 6.46
CA GLY A 326 -1.04 -21.99 7.33
C GLY A 326 -2.02 -21.47 8.39
N GLY A 327 -2.12 -20.15 8.55
CA GLY A 327 -3.15 -19.50 9.38
C GLY A 327 -4.41 -19.17 8.59
N LYS A 328 -5.33 -18.43 9.22
CA LYS A 328 -6.59 -17.99 8.60
C LYS A 328 -6.41 -17.09 7.37
N TYR A 329 -5.45 -16.16 7.40
CA TYR A 329 -5.15 -15.23 6.31
C TYR A 329 -3.66 -15.14 6.03
N VAL A 330 -3.26 -15.02 4.76
CA VAL A 330 -1.88 -14.65 4.42
C VAL A 330 -1.79 -13.15 4.18
N THR A 331 -1.23 -12.44 5.16
CA THR A 331 -1.04 -10.98 5.08
C THR A 331 0.40 -10.62 4.70
N ASN A 332 0.55 -9.67 3.79
CA ASN A 332 1.80 -9.16 3.26
C ASN A 332 2.76 -10.28 2.83
N PRO A 333 2.37 -11.19 1.90
CA PRO A 333 3.27 -12.23 1.40
C PRO A 333 4.54 -11.65 0.76
N SER A 334 4.51 -10.40 0.29
CA SER A 334 5.69 -9.69 -0.22
C SER A 334 6.72 -9.30 0.86
N GLY A 335 6.39 -9.45 2.14
CA GLY A 335 7.15 -8.92 3.26
C GLY A 335 6.77 -7.51 3.68
N GLY A 336 5.76 -6.91 3.02
CA GLY A 336 5.16 -5.64 3.40
C GLY A 336 6.13 -4.45 3.33
N LEU A 337 5.65 -3.26 3.67
CA LEU A 337 6.43 -2.02 3.71
C LEU A 337 7.60 -2.14 4.70
N LEU A 338 7.46 -2.93 5.77
CA LEU A 338 8.52 -3.17 6.77
C LEU A 338 9.81 -3.75 6.15
N SER A 339 9.70 -4.59 5.11
CA SER A 339 10.83 -5.30 4.52
C SER A 339 11.02 -5.08 3.03
N LYS A 340 9.93 -4.99 2.25
CA LYS A 340 9.95 -4.64 0.83
C LYS A 340 10.47 -3.21 0.64
N GLY A 341 10.09 -2.32 1.55
CA GLY A 341 10.36 -0.89 1.51
C GLY A 341 9.13 -0.08 1.09
N HIS A 342 9.21 1.23 1.28
CA HIS A 342 8.05 2.13 1.18
C HIS A 342 8.31 3.40 0.34
N PRO A 343 8.50 3.28 -1.00
CA PRO A 343 8.42 4.42 -1.91
C PRO A 343 6.96 4.89 -2.00
N LEU A 344 6.68 6.12 -1.56
CA LEU A 344 5.32 6.60 -1.32
C LEU A 344 4.43 6.50 -2.57
N GLY A 345 4.87 7.07 -3.70
CA GLY A 345 4.16 7.00 -4.97
C GLY A 345 3.97 5.59 -5.55
N ALA A 346 4.88 4.65 -5.25
CA ALA A 346 4.87 3.32 -5.87
C ALA A 346 4.21 2.22 -5.01
N THR A 347 4.02 2.45 -3.71
CA THR A 347 3.58 1.41 -2.76
C THR A 347 2.26 0.77 -3.14
N GLY A 348 1.22 1.57 -3.43
CA GLY A 348 -0.08 1.04 -3.82
C GLY A 348 -0.04 0.20 -5.10
N LEU A 349 0.81 0.57 -6.06
CA LEU A 349 0.94 -0.21 -7.29
C LEU A 349 1.76 -1.48 -7.07
N ALA A 350 2.77 -1.45 -6.20
CA ALA A 350 3.52 -2.65 -5.81
C ALA A 350 2.67 -3.65 -5.00
N GLN A 351 1.72 -3.18 -4.20
CA GLN A 351 0.71 -4.05 -3.55
C GLN A 351 -0.19 -4.70 -4.61
N CYS A 352 -0.73 -3.93 -5.55
CA CYS A 352 -1.52 -4.46 -6.67
C CYS A 352 -0.73 -5.51 -7.46
N THR A 353 0.53 -5.23 -7.79
CA THR A 353 1.41 -6.18 -8.51
C THR A 353 1.56 -7.51 -7.78
N GLU A 354 1.82 -7.51 -6.47
CA GLU A 354 1.92 -8.76 -5.70
C GLU A 354 0.58 -9.52 -5.73
N LEU A 355 -0.55 -8.86 -5.47
CA LEU A 355 -1.85 -9.54 -5.44
C LEU A 355 -2.25 -10.09 -6.81
N VAL A 356 -1.90 -9.40 -7.90
CA VAL A 356 -2.09 -9.91 -9.26
C VAL A 356 -1.24 -11.15 -9.50
N TRP A 357 0.03 -11.18 -9.07
CA TRP A 357 0.85 -12.39 -9.16
C TRP A 357 0.28 -13.54 -8.32
N GLN A 358 -0.20 -13.27 -7.12
CA GLN A 358 -0.82 -14.27 -6.24
C GLN A 358 -2.04 -14.88 -6.91
N LEU A 359 -2.97 -14.05 -7.40
CA LEU A 359 -4.17 -14.51 -8.07
C LEU A 359 -3.86 -15.26 -9.35
N ARG A 360 -2.87 -14.79 -10.14
CA ARG A 360 -2.46 -15.46 -11.39
C ARG A 360 -1.70 -16.77 -11.16
N GLY A 361 -1.25 -17.06 -9.95
CA GLY A 361 -0.46 -18.26 -9.64
C GLY A 361 1.01 -18.11 -10.03
N THR A 362 1.53 -16.88 -10.06
CA THR A 362 2.88 -16.54 -10.52
C THR A 362 3.73 -15.86 -9.44
N ALA A 363 3.35 -15.98 -8.16
CA ALA A 363 4.07 -15.35 -7.05
C ALA A 363 5.28 -16.16 -6.53
N GLU A 364 5.73 -17.16 -7.29
CA GLU A 364 6.90 -17.99 -6.98
C GLU A 364 6.85 -18.57 -5.54
N LYS A 365 7.92 -18.41 -4.75
CA LYS A 365 8.02 -18.90 -3.37
C LYS A 365 7.06 -18.21 -2.39
N ARG A 366 6.38 -17.16 -2.82
CA ARG A 366 5.38 -16.44 -2.02
C ARG A 366 3.96 -16.92 -2.29
N GLN A 367 3.77 -17.85 -3.23
CA GLN A 367 2.44 -18.25 -3.67
C GLN A 367 1.57 -18.73 -2.51
N VAL A 368 0.42 -18.09 -2.34
CA VAL A 368 -0.68 -18.55 -1.48
C VAL A 368 -1.48 -19.58 -2.28
N GLU A 369 -1.66 -20.76 -1.70
CA GLU A 369 -2.32 -21.87 -2.38
C GLU A 369 -3.78 -21.52 -2.67
N ASN A 370 -4.24 -21.81 -3.89
CA ASN A 370 -5.63 -21.63 -4.33
C ASN A 370 -6.22 -20.22 -4.19
N ALA A 371 -5.42 -19.17 -4.04
CA ALA A 371 -5.93 -17.80 -3.93
C ALA A 371 -6.83 -17.41 -5.13
N ARG A 372 -8.02 -16.87 -4.82
CA ARG A 372 -9.03 -16.39 -5.77
C ARG A 372 -9.51 -14.98 -5.46
N ILE A 373 -9.46 -14.58 -4.19
CA ILE A 373 -9.92 -13.28 -3.70
C ILE A 373 -8.80 -12.61 -2.93
N ALA A 374 -8.41 -11.42 -3.39
CA ALA A 374 -7.31 -10.67 -2.81
C ALA A 374 -7.79 -9.29 -2.35
N LEU A 375 -7.26 -8.81 -1.23
CA LEU A 375 -7.58 -7.49 -0.68
C LEU A 375 -6.34 -6.63 -0.53
N GLN A 376 -6.42 -5.41 -1.03
CA GLN A 376 -5.41 -4.39 -0.84
C GLN A 376 -5.90 -3.33 0.12
N HIS A 377 -5.04 -2.90 1.04
CA HIS A 377 -5.22 -1.73 1.89
C HIS A 377 -4.02 -0.80 1.77
N ASN A 378 -4.27 0.45 1.38
CA ASN A 378 -3.25 1.49 1.29
C ASN A 378 -3.74 2.79 1.92
N LEU A 379 -3.02 3.24 2.93
CA LEU A 379 -3.36 4.43 3.72
C LEU A 379 -2.27 5.49 3.56
N GLY A 380 -2.66 6.77 3.57
CA GLY A 380 -1.74 7.88 3.72
C GLY A 380 -2.40 8.95 4.57
N LEU A 381 -1.72 9.44 5.60
CA LEU A 381 -2.24 10.49 6.48
C LEU A 381 -2.34 11.83 5.73
N GLY A 382 -3.15 12.75 6.26
CA GLY A 382 -3.55 13.99 5.57
C GLY A 382 -5.06 14.07 5.34
N GLY A 383 -5.75 13.00 4.92
CA GLY A 383 -5.28 11.96 4.02
C GLY A 383 -6.41 11.05 3.48
N ALA A 384 -5.99 9.95 2.84
CA ALA A 384 -6.88 9.02 2.17
C ALA A 384 -6.52 7.56 2.47
N CYS A 385 -7.55 6.73 2.59
CA CYS A 385 -7.48 5.27 2.65
C CYS A 385 -8.11 4.70 1.39
N VAL A 386 -7.41 3.80 0.70
CA VAL A 386 -7.93 3.07 -0.46
C VAL A 386 -7.93 1.58 -0.13
N VAL A 387 -9.10 0.95 -0.24
CA VAL A 387 -9.25 -0.50 -0.18
C VAL A 387 -9.69 -1.00 -1.54
N THR A 388 -9.03 -2.04 -2.06
CA THR A 388 -9.33 -2.63 -3.37
C THR A 388 -9.44 -4.14 -3.24
N MET A 389 -10.52 -4.71 -3.75
CA MET A 389 -10.70 -6.16 -3.85
C MET A 389 -10.50 -6.60 -5.30
N TYR A 390 -9.70 -7.66 -5.46
CA TYR A 390 -9.39 -8.28 -6.74
C TYR A 390 -9.89 -9.72 -6.75
N ARG A 391 -10.35 -10.17 -7.91
CA ARG A 391 -10.86 -11.51 -8.09
C ARG A 391 -10.38 -12.12 -9.42
N ARG A 392 -10.29 -13.45 -9.45
CA ARG A 392 -9.96 -14.23 -10.65
C ARG A 392 -11.03 -15.27 -11.03
N ASP A 393 -12.13 -15.31 -10.30
CA ASP A 393 -13.23 -16.24 -10.56
C ASP A 393 -14.22 -15.78 -11.65
#